data_AF-A0A2K8WSX8-F1
#
_entry.id   AF-A0A2K8WSX8-F1
#
_cell.length_a   1.000
_cell.length_b   1.000
_cell.length_c   1.000
_cell.angle_alpha   90.00
_cell.angle_beta   90.00
_cell.angle_gamma   90.00
#
_symmetry.space_group_name_H-M   'P 1'
#
loop_
_entity.id
_entity.type
_entity.pdbx_description
1 polymer ?
#
loop_
_entity_poly.entity_id
_entity_poly.type
_entity_poly.pdbx_seq_one_letter_code
_entity_poly.pdbx_strand_id
1 'polypeptide(L)' 'MPYTTEDGGKVNNFANEPKIYKAQAPTENEKRNNLILVIVSTILVAGGIAIAFYASTNPPIS' A
#
# COMPACT_ATOMS: atom_id res chain seq x y z
N MET A 1 -5.93 12.60 -35.89
CA MET A 1 -6.27 11.78 -34.68
C MET A 1 -6.38 12.72 -33.49
N PRO A 2 -7.10 12.40 -32.39
CA PRO A 2 -7.27 13.34 -31.26
C PRO A 2 -5.97 13.70 -30.50
N TYR A 3 -4.82 13.22 -30.98
CA TYR A 3 -3.50 13.47 -30.41
C TYR A 3 -2.43 13.81 -31.47
N THR A 4 -2.82 14.35 -32.63
CA THR A 4 -1.85 14.84 -33.64
C THR A 4 -2.05 16.34 -33.85
N THR A 5 -1.25 17.17 -33.19
CA THR A 5 -0.99 18.54 -33.68
C THR A 5 -0.05 18.40 -34.87
N GLU A 6 -0.60 18.51 -36.08
CA GLU A 6 0.19 18.47 -37.30
C GLU A 6 0.95 19.79 -37.44
N ASP A 7 2.26 19.75 -37.28
CA ASP A 7 3.14 20.83 -37.74
C ASP A 7 3.77 20.35 -39.06
N GLY A 8 3.14 20.71 -40.18
CA GLY A 8 3.70 20.49 -41.51
C GLY A 8 3.62 19.07 -42.09
N GLY A 9 2.66 18.23 -41.68
CA GLY A 9 2.31 17.00 -42.41
C GLY A 9 3.24 15.80 -42.22
N LYS A 10 4.10 15.79 -41.19
CA LYS A 10 4.87 14.59 -40.77
C LYS A 10 4.28 14.00 -39.50
N VAL A 11 3.95 12.71 -39.54
CA VAL A 11 3.54 11.94 -38.36
C VAL A 11 4.71 11.93 -37.38
N ASN A 12 4.56 12.68 -36.30
CA ASN A 12 5.48 12.66 -35.17
C ASN A 12 5.43 11.25 -34.53
N ASN A 13 6.52 10.49 -34.69
CA ASN A 13 6.73 9.19 -34.03
C ASN A 13 7.70 9.31 -32.83
N PHE A 14 7.84 10.50 -32.24
CA PHE A 14 8.45 10.66 -30.93
C PHE A 14 7.49 10.09 -29.90
N ALA A 15 7.99 9.17 -29.07
CA ALA A 15 7.24 8.66 -27.95
C ALA A 15 6.83 9.84 -27.06
N ASN A 16 5.52 10.08 -26.95
CA ASN A 16 5.01 11.02 -25.97
C ASN A 16 5.34 10.45 -24.60
N GLU A 17 6.20 11.13 -23.83
CA GLU A 17 6.56 10.62 -22.51
C GLU A 17 5.28 10.42 -21.69
N PRO A 18 5.07 9.22 -21.13
CA PRO A 18 3.90 8.97 -20.33
C PRO A 18 3.90 9.95 -19.16
N LYS A 19 2.75 10.55 -18.88
CA LYS A 19 2.59 11.40 -17.69
C LYS A 19 2.88 10.54 -16.45
N ILE A 20 4.07 10.66 -15.89
CA ILE A 20 4.46 9.94 -14.68
C ILE A 20 3.79 10.62 -13.49
N TYR A 21 2.79 9.98 -12.91
CA TYR A 21 2.27 10.38 -11.60
C TYR A 21 3.30 10.00 -10.54
N LYS A 22 3.96 11.00 -9.95
CA LYS A 22 4.88 10.77 -8.85
C LYS A 22 4.10 10.36 -7.61
N ALA A 23 4.62 9.36 -6.88
CA ALA A 23 4.13 9.08 -5.54
C ALA A 23 4.35 10.33 -4.67
N GLN A 24 3.27 10.78 -4.02
CA GLN A 24 3.37 11.88 -3.08
C GLN A 24 4.01 11.38 -1.77
N ALA A 25 4.87 12.21 -1.18
CA ALA A 25 5.42 11.89 0.14
C ALA A 25 4.28 11.84 1.17
N PRO A 26 4.27 10.86 2.09
CA PRO A 26 3.23 10.76 3.09
C PRO A 26 3.29 11.96 4.04
N THR A 27 2.11 12.51 4.35
CA THR A 27 1.93 13.56 5.35
C THR A 27 2.28 13.05 6.75
N GLU A 28 2.52 13.96 7.69
CA GLU A 28 2.79 13.58 9.09
C GLU A 28 1.64 12.78 9.73
N ASN A 29 0.40 13.09 9.34
CA ASN A 29 -0.78 12.38 9.79
C ASN A 29 -0.84 10.95 9.24
N GLU A 30 -0.56 10.76 7.95
CA GLU A 30 -0.51 9.42 7.34
C GLU A 30 0.59 8.56 7.97
N LYS A 31 1.77 9.13 8.23
CA LYS A 31 2.85 8.41 8.92
C LYS A 31 2.43 7.91 10.29
N ARG A 32 1.79 8.78 11.10
CA ARG A 32 1.33 8.42 12.45
C ARG A 32 0.20 7.38 12.40
N ASN A 33 -0.80 7.56 11.54
CA ASN A 33 -1.91 6.62 11.42
C ASN A 33 -1.44 5.24 10.95
N ASN A 34 -0.51 5.20 9.98
CA ASN A 34 0.06 3.94 9.52
C ASN A 34 0.88 3.26 10.61
N LEU A 35 1.64 4.02 11.42
CA LEU A 35 2.36 3.46 12.56
C LEU A 35 1.39 2.85 13.59
N ILE A 36 0.31 3.55 13.92
CA ILE A 36 -0.73 3.03 14.82
C ILE A 36 -1.35 1.76 14.24
N LEU A 37 -1.68 1.75 12.95
CA LEU A 37 -2.26 0.59 12.28
C LEU A 37 -1.34 -0.64 12.37
N VAL A 38 -0.04 -0.44 12.14
CA VAL A 38 0.97 -1.51 12.27
C VAL A 38 1.02 -2.03 13.70
N ILE A 39 1.03 -1.15 14.70
CA ILE A 39 1.07 -1.56 16.11
C ILE A 39 -0.19 -2.34 16.49
N VAL A 40 -1.37 -1.82 16.17
CA VAL A 40 -2.66 -2.45 16.50
C VAL A 40 -2.80 -3.81 15.83
N SER A 41 -2.47 -3.90 14.54
CA SER A 41 -2.54 -5.19 13.82
C SER A 41 -1.54 -6.20 14.36
N THR A 42 -0.33 -5.77 14.73
CA THR A 42 0.68 -6.65 15.33
C THR A 42 0.20 -7.21 16.68
N ILE A 43 -0.34 -6.35 17.55
CA ILE A 43 -0.88 -6.77 18.85
C ILE A 43 -2.03 -7.75 18.66
N LEU A 44 -2.94 -7.49 17.71
CA LEU A 44 -4.08 -8.35 17.44
C LEU A 44 -3.65 -9.75 17.02
N VAL A 45 -2.71 -9.85 16.07
CA VAL A 45 -2.20 -11.14 15.59
C VAL A 45 -1.40 -11.87 16.68
N ALA A 46 -0.49 -11.17 17.35
CA ALA A 46 0.33 -11.75 18.42
C ALA A 46 -0.53 -12.23 19.60
N GLY A 47 -1.53 -11.44 19.99
CA GLY A 47 -2.48 -11.80 21.04
C GLY A 47 -3.30 -13.04 20.68
N GLY A 48 -3.81 -13.11 19.45
CA GLY A 48 -4.51 -14.31 18.96
C GLY A 48 -3.65 -15.57 19.00
N ILE A 49 -2.40 -15.46 18.53
CA ILE A 49 -1.43 -16.57 18.58
C ILE A 49 -1.14 -16.97 20.03
N ALA A 50 -0.92 -16.00 20.93
CA ALA A 50 -0.65 -16.27 22.33
C ALA A 50 -1.80 -17.00 23.02
N ILE A 51 -3.05 -16.58 22.78
CA ILE A 51 -4.25 -17.26 23.31
C ILE A 51 -4.34 -18.69 22.77
N ALA A 52 -4.18 -18.87 21.46
CA ALA A 52 -4.23 -20.19 20.83
C ALA A 52 -3.14 -21.13 21.38
N PHE A 53 -1.92 -20.63 21.54
CA PHE A 53 -0.81 -21.38 22.12
C PHE A 53 -1.08 -21.76 23.58
N TYR A 54 -1.56 -20.82 24.39
CA TYR A 54 -1.88 -21.06 25.79
C TYR A 54 -2.96 -22.13 25.95
N ALA A 55 -4.05 -22.03 25.19
CA ALA A 55 -5.15 -23.00 25.22
C ALA A 55 -4.71 -24.39 24.76
N SER A 56 -3.83 -24.46 23.74
CA SER A 56 -3.32 -25.74 23.21
C SER A 56 -2.35 -26.42 24.18
N THR A 57 -1.57 -25.64 24.93
CA THR A 57 -0.59 -26.17 25.89
C THR A 57 -1.25 -26.55 27.22
N ASN A 58 -2.37 -25.92 27.58
CA ASN A 58 -3.11 -26.16 28.81
C ASN A 58 -4.51 -26.67 28.48
N PRO A 59 -4.65 -27.93 28.02
CA PRO A 59 -5.96 -28.50 27.79
C PRO A 59 -6.76 -28.51 29.10
N PRO A 60 -8.08 -28.21 29.06
CA PRO A 60 -8.91 -28.29 30.25
C PRO A 60 -8.86 -29.71 30.81
N ILE A 61 -8.58 -29.82 32.11
CA ILE A 61 -8.65 -31.07 32.85
C ILE A 61 -10.09 -31.60 32.79
N SER A 62 -10.28 -32.70 32.06
CA SER A 62 -11.52 -33.49 32.02
C SER A 62 -11.66 -34.35 33.27
#